data_AF-E6V7C3-F1
#
_entry.id   AF-E6V7C3-F1
#
_cell.length_a   1.000
_cell.length_b   1.000
_cell.length_c   1.000
_cell.angle_alpha   90.00
_cell.angle_beta   90.00
_cell.angle_gamma   90.00
#
_symmetry.space_group_name_H-M   'P 1'
#
loop_
_entity.id
_entity.type
_entity.pdbx_description
1 polymer ?
#
loop_
_entity_poly.entity_id
_entity_poly.type
_entity_poly.pdbx_seq_one_letter_code
_entity_poly.pdbx_strand_id
1 'polypeptide(L)'
;MNFAEAETLAARAVAVRDLPEDVPSPCTSVCRMDRLSGFCEGCLRTIPEIAGWSKMEDDARRGVWRAIELRARAGIWRVPEIPEIPEIPEIPEIPEIPEIPETSGDIDA
;
A
#
# COMPACT_ATOMS: atom_id res chain seq x y z
N MET A 1 9.96 -5.85 -7.07
CA MET A 1 10.61 -5.39 -5.84
C MET A 1 10.15 -6.23 -4.66
N ASN A 2 11.01 -6.50 -3.68
CA ASN A 2 10.71 -7.06 -2.35
C ASN A 2 10.85 -5.96 -1.26
N PHE A 3 10.54 -6.27 0.00
CA PHE A 3 10.62 -5.28 1.10
C PHE A 3 12.03 -4.73 1.36
N ALA A 4 13.08 -5.55 1.21
CA ALA A 4 14.46 -5.11 1.43
C ALA A 4 14.94 -4.14 0.33
N GLU A 5 14.56 -4.40 -0.92
CA GLU A 5 14.79 -3.51 -2.04
C GLU A 5 14.02 -2.19 -1.88
N ALA A 6 12.80 -2.23 -1.33
CA ALA A 6 12.02 -1.04 -1.01
C ALA A 6 12.69 -0.20 0.09
N GLU A 7 13.20 -0.81 1.16
CA GLU A 7 13.94 -0.08 2.20
C GLU A 7 15.23 0.54 1.65
N THR A 8 15.93 -0.17 0.76
CA THR A 8 17.10 0.37 0.06
C THR A 8 16.74 1.60 -0.78
N LEU A 9 15.61 1.56 -1.49
CA LEU A 9 15.09 2.70 -2.24
C LEU A 9 14.69 3.86 -1.32
N ALA A 10 14.13 3.57 -0.14
CA ALA A 10 13.80 4.58 0.86
C ALA A 10 15.07 5.26 1.41
N ALA A 11 16.12 4.51 1.73
CA ALA A 11 17.40 5.06 2.18
C ALA A 11 18.03 5.97 1.12
N ARG A 12 18.01 5.54 -0.16
CA ARG A 12 18.45 6.37 -1.28
C ARG A 12 17.60 7.64 -1.43
N ALA A 13 16.29 7.54 -1.21
CA ALA A 13 15.40 8.70 -1.24
C ALA A 13 15.75 9.73 -0.16
N VAL A 14 16.11 9.30 1.05
CA VAL A 14 16.59 10.21 2.10
C VAL A 14 17.84 10.94 1.62
N ALA A 15 18.85 10.21 1.15
CA ALA A 15 20.12 10.78 0.72
C ALA A 15 19.98 11.79 -0.44
N VAL A 16 19.13 11.48 -1.42
CA VAL A 16 18.97 12.34 -2.62
C VAL A 16 18.24 13.65 -2.32
N ARG A 17 17.33 13.67 -1.34
CA ARG A 17 16.57 14.90 -1.04
C ARG A 17 17.41 16.02 -0.43
N ASP A 18 18.54 15.66 0.16
CA ASP A 18 19.46 16.60 0.79
C ASP A 18 20.52 17.12 -0.20
N LEU A 19 20.48 16.67 -1.45
CA LEU A 19 21.37 17.18 -2.49
C LEU A 19 20.99 18.63 -2.87
N PRO A 20 21.99 19.53 -2.98
CA PRO A 20 21.76 20.93 -3.29
C PRO A 20 21.23 21.16 -4.71
N GLU A 21 21.71 20.36 -5.68
CA GLU A 21 21.38 20.45 -7.11
C GLU A 21 21.51 19.09 -7.80
N ASP A 22 21.05 19.00 -9.04
CA ASP A 22 21.09 17.81 -9.90
C ASP A 22 20.43 16.58 -9.27
N VAL A 23 19.14 16.70 -8.97
CA VAL A 23 18.38 15.61 -8.32
C VAL A 23 18.26 14.42 -9.28
N PRO A 24 18.92 13.28 -9.02
CA PRO A 24 18.98 12.17 -9.96
C PRO A 24 17.64 11.42 -10.06
N SER A 25 17.44 10.75 -11.19
CA SER A 25 16.26 9.90 -11.41
C SER A 25 16.26 8.69 -10.49
N PRO A 26 15.11 8.31 -9.88
CA PRO A 26 14.98 7.11 -9.05
C PRO A 26 14.95 5.81 -9.85
N CYS A 27 14.95 5.87 -11.19
CA CYS A 27 14.79 4.73 -12.08
C CYS A 27 15.81 3.60 -11.81
N THR A 28 15.34 2.36 -11.83
CA THR A 28 16.14 1.12 -11.68
C THR A 28 16.13 0.28 -12.95
N SER A 29 15.74 0.88 -14.10
CA SER A 29 15.56 0.21 -15.39
C SER A 29 14.51 -0.90 -15.43
N VAL A 30 13.70 -1.03 -14.38
CA VAL A 30 12.48 -1.84 -14.38
C VAL A 30 11.31 -0.94 -14.79
N CYS A 31 10.77 -1.17 -15.98
CA CYS A 31 9.62 -0.45 -16.52
C CYS A 31 8.37 -1.33 -16.50
N ARG A 32 7.85 -1.62 -15.31
CA ARG A 32 6.61 -2.36 -15.11
C ARG A 32 5.74 -1.64 -14.10
N MET A 33 4.48 -1.41 -14.44
CA MET A 33 3.50 -0.78 -13.55
C MET A 33 2.68 -1.87 -12.88
N ASP A 34 2.60 -1.81 -11.55
CA ASP A 34 1.61 -2.58 -10.82
C ASP A 34 0.24 -1.94 -11.00
N ARG A 35 -0.74 -2.74 -11.44
CA ARG A 35 -2.08 -2.22 -11.78
C ARG A 35 -2.91 -1.88 -10.55
N LEU A 36 -2.65 -2.53 -9.42
CA LEU A 36 -3.44 -2.36 -8.20
C LEU A 36 -3.03 -1.09 -7.45
N SER A 37 -1.73 -0.93 -7.21
CA SER A 37 -1.16 0.24 -6.51
C SER A 37 -0.96 1.45 -7.42
N GLY A 38 -0.84 1.25 -8.74
CA GLY A 38 -0.57 2.33 -9.69
C GLY A 38 0.89 2.82 -9.66
N PHE A 39 1.78 2.08 -9.01
CA PHE A 39 3.20 2.42 -8.90
C PHE A 39 4.09 1.55 -9.80
N CYS A 40 5.20 2.12 -10.26
CA CYS A 40 6.24 1.38 -10.93
C CYS A 40 6.90 0.39 -9.96
N GLU A 41 6.93 -0.89 -10.31
CA GLU A 41 7.48 -1.96 -9.46
C GLU A 41 8.98 -1.80 -9.16
N GLY A 42 9.69 -0.93 -9.87
CA GLY A 42 11.13 -0.69 -9.70
C GLY A 42 11.49 0.59 -8.95
N CYS A 43 10.72 1.66 -9.13
CA CYS A 43 11.06 2.98 -8.57
C CYS A 43 9.92 3.65 -7.80
N LEU A 44 8.77 2.98 -7.68
CA LEU A 44 7.58 3.45 -6.96
C LEU A 44 7.03 4.80 -7.42
N ARG A 45 7.39 5.24 -8.63
CA ARG A 45 6.81 6.40 -9.29
C ARG A 45 5.48 6.07 -9.96
N THR A 46 4.63 7.07 -10.08
CA THR A 46 3.41 7.03 -10.91
C THR A 46 3.71 7.33 -12.37
N ILE A 47 2.78 7.02 -13.28
CA ILE A 47 2.92 7.36 -14.72
C ILE A 47 3.14 8.87 -14.95
N PRO A 48 2.37 9.79 -14.32
CA PRO A 48 2.61 11.23 -14.47
C PRO A 48 4.01 11.66 -14.02
N GLU A 49 4.50 11.11 -12.91
CA GLU A 49 5.86 11.39 -12.41
C GLU A 49 6.95 10.90 -13.38
N ILE A 50 6.74 9.73 -14.00
CA ILE A 50 7.66 9.17 -15.01
C ILE A 50 7.67 10.04 -16.27
N ALA A 51 6.49 10.38 -16.80
CA ALA A 51 6.36 11.14 -18.04
C ALA A 51 6.82 12.60 -17.89
N GLY A 52 6.63 13.20 -16.71
CA GLY A 52 7.00 14.58 -16.43
C GLY A 52 8.46 14.80 -16.03
N TRP A 53 9.21 13.75 -15.70
CA TRP A 53 10.50 13.86 -15.01
C TRP A 53 11.49 14.85 -15.64
N SER A 54 11.70 14.77 -16.96
CA SER A 54 12.67 15.61 -17.67
C SER A 54 12.32 17.10 -17.67
N LYS A 55 11.05 17.44 -17.39
CA LYS A 55 10.52 18.80 -17.33
C LYS A 55 10.34 19.30 -15.90
N MET A 56 10.62 18.48 -14.89
CA MET A 56 10.51 18.87 -13.49
C MET A 56 11.75 19.61 -13.03
N GLU A 57 11.53 20.70 -12.31
CA GLU A 57 12.54 21.40 -11.51
C GLU A 57 12.96 20.56 -10.30
N ASP A 58 14.13 20.86 -9.74
CA ASP A 58 14.73 20.08 -8.65
C ASP A 58 13.86 20.00 -7.39
N ASP A 59 13.10 21.05 -7.05
CA ASP A 59 12.14 21.01 -5.94
C ASP A 59 11.03 19.99 -6.17
N ALA A 60 10.50 19.93 -7.40
CA ALA A 60 9.49 18.93 -7.76
C ALA A 60 10.08 17.51 -7.75
N ARG A 61 11.32 17.34 -8.23
CA ARG A 61 12.04 16.06 -8.17
C ARG A 61 12.27 15.60 -6.72
N ARG A 62 12.65 16.51 -5.82
CA ARG A 62 12.73 16.25 -4.37
C ARG A 62 11.38 15.84 -3.80
N GLY A 63 10.29 16.47 -4.24
CA GLY A 63 8.92 16.08 -3.91
C GLY A 63 8.60 14.64 -4.29
N VAL A 64 8.98 14.22 -5.51
CA VAL A 64 8.83 12.82 -5.96
C VAL A 64 9.66 11.88 -5.08
N TRP A 65 10.89 12.23 -4.74
CA TRP A 65 11.71 11.43 -3.82
C TRP A 65 11.10 11.31 -2.42
N ARG A 66 10.45 12.37 -1.90
CA ARG A 66 9.68 12.28 -0.65
C ARG A 66 8.54 11.28 -0.76
N ALA A 67 7.79 11.33 -1.85
CA ALA A 67 6.69 10.41 -2.07
C ALA A 67 7.19 8.96 -2.20
N ILE A 68 8.32 8.73 -2.87
CA ILE A 68 8.94 7.40 -2.99
C ILE A 68 9.32 6.84 -1.62
N GLU A 69 9.95 7.63 -0.76
CA GLU A 69 10.29 7.18 0.61
C GLU A 69 9.05 6.72 1.36
N LEU A 70 7.99 7.54 1.37
CA LEU A 70 6.76 7.24 2.08
C LEU A 70 6.10 5.96 1.53
N ARG A 71 6.03 5.80 0.20
CA ARG A 71 5.46 4.61 -0.45
C ARG A 71 6.27 3.36 -0.11
N ALA A 72 7.60 3.46 -0.16
CA ALA A 72 8.50 2.36 0.15
C ALA A 72 8.33 1.88 1.60
N ARG A 73 8.36 2.80 2.57
CA ARG A 73 8.19 2.49 4.00
C ARG A 73 6.79 2.00 4.34
N ALA A 74 5.76 2.55 3.70
CA ALA A 74 4.38 2.16 3.96
C ALA A 74 4.05 0.75 3.42
N GLY A 75 4.83 0.21 2.48
CA GLY A 75 4.60 -1.12 1.92
C GLY A 75 3.35 -1.24 1.04
N ILE A 76 2.70 -0.12 0.68
CA ILE A 76 1.41 -0.09 -0.05
C ILE A 76 1.50 -0.46 -1.55
N TRP A 77 2.68 -0.85 -2.02
CA TRP A 77 2.98 -1.12 -3.43
C TRP A 77 2.86 -2.61 -3.80
N ARG A 78 2.61 -3.49 -2.83
CA ARG A 78 2.27 -4.91 -3.05
C ARG A 78 1.21 -5.37 -2.06
N VAL A 79 0.34 -6.25 -2.54
CA VAL A 79 -0.47 -7.11 -1.67
C VAL A 79 0.47 -8.16 -1.07
N PRO A 80 0.55 -8.33 0.26
CA PRO A 80 1.30 -9.44 0.83
C PRO A 80 0.70 -10.76 0.33
N GLU A 81 1.54 -11.79 0.13
CA GLU A 81 1.01 -13.15 -0.02
C GLU A 81 0.16 -13.44 1.22
N ILE A 82 -1.15 -13.64 1.01
CA ILE A 82 -2.06 -14.04 2.07
C ILE A 82 -1.57 -15.44 2.51
N PRO A 83 -1.18 -15.64 3.79
CA PRO A 83 -0.84 -16.99 4.24
C PRO A 83 -2.04 -17.91 4.00
N GLU A 84 -1.79 -19.19 3.70
CA GLU A 84 -2.87 -20.17 3.52
C GLU A 84 -3.87 -20.01 4.68
N ILE A 85 -5.13 -19.75 4.33
CA ILE A 85 -6.20 -19.57 5.31
C ILE A 85 -6.22 -20.88 6.12
N PRO A 86 -6.01 -20.82 7.45
CA PRO A 86 -6.07 -22.03 8.26
C PRO A 86 -7.45 -22.67 8.11
N GLU A 87 -7.52 -24.00 8.13
CA GLU A 87 -8.79 -24.72 8.05
C GLU A 87 -9.76 -24.15 9.08
N ILE A 88 -10.88 -23.61 8.58
CA ILE A 88 -11.93 -23.04 9.44
C ILE A 88 -12.46 -24.21 10.27
N PRO A 89 -12.40 -24.16 11.61
CA PRO A 89 -12.95 -25.23 12.44
C PRO A 89 -14.45 -25.36 12.15
N GLU A 90 -14.96 -26.59 12.19
CA GLU A 90 -16.40 -26.84 12.02
C GLU A 90 -17.18 -25.97 13.01
N ILE A 91 -18.01 -25.07 12.46
CA ILE A 91 -18.86 -24.21 13.26
C ILE A 91 -19.87 -25.14 13.94
N PRO A 92 -19.96 -25.16 15.28
CA PRO A 92 -20.94 -26.00 15.96
C PRO A 92 -22.34 -25.62 15.52
N GLU A 93 -23.23 -26.61 15.39
CA GLU A 93 -24.63 -26.36 15.07
C GLU A 93 -25.20 -25.33 16.05
N ILE A 94 -25.66 -24.20 15.51
CA ILE A 94 -26.29 -23.16 16.30
C ILE A 94 -27.56 -23.79 16.89
N PRO A 95 -27.74 -23.83 18.22
CA PRO A 95 -28.94 -24.40 18.80
C PRO A 95 -30.16 -23.64 18.29
N GLU A 96 -31.25 -24.37 18.01
CA GLU A 96 -32.52 -23.76 17.64
C GLU A 96 -32.88 -22.71 18.69
N ILE A 97 -33.06 -21.47 18.24
CA ILE A 97 -33.49 -20.38 19.12
C ILE A 97 -34.89 -20.77 19.60
N PRO A 98 -35.10 -20.96 20.92
CA PRO A 98 -36.41 -21.31 21.43
C PRO A 98 -37.40 -20.22 21.03
N GLU A 99 -38.59 -20.62 20.58
CA GLU A 99 -39.69 -19.69 20.35
C GLU A 99 -39.99 -18.98 21.67
N ILE A 100 -39.71 -17.68 21.73
CA ILE A 100 -40.17 -16.84 22.82
C ILE A 100 -41.70 -16.81 22.75
N PRO A 101 -42.42 -17.30 23.78
CA PRO A 101 -43.87 -17.19 23.76
C PRO A 101 -44.23 -15.72 23.66
N GLU A 102 -45.13 -15.39 22.73
CA GLU A 102 -45.76 -14.07 22.69
C GLU A 102 -46.59 -13.92 23.97
N THR A 103 -45.97 -13.46 25.04
CA THR A 103 -46.70 -13.02 26.23
C THR A 103 -47.38 -11.72 25.84
N SER A 104 -48.56 -11.84 25.21
CA SER A 104 -49.61 -10.84 25.38
C SER A 104 -50.02 -10.93 26.84
N GLY A 105 -49.26 -10.23 27.70
CA GLY A 105 -49.70 -9.95 29.04
C GLY A 105 -50.93 -9.06 28.93
N ASP A 106 -52.10 -9.64 29.12
CA ASP A 106 -53.26 -8.91 29.61
C ASP A 106 -52.90 -8.42 31.03
N ILE A 107 -52.22 -7.28 31.07
CA ILE A 107 -51.99 -6.47 32.27
C ILE A 107 -53.20 -5.56 32.48
N ASP A 108 -54.24 -6.11 33.10
CA ASP A 108 -55.36 -5.35 33.71
C ASP A 108 -55.57 -5.96 35.12
N ALA A 109 -55.19 -5.32 36.25
CA ALA A 109 -55.72 -4.10 36.87
C ALA A 109 -57.16 -4.25 37.39
#